data_AF-A0A967ICM7-F1
#
_entry.id   AF-A0A967ICM7-F1
#
_cell.length_a   1.000
_cell.length_b   1.000
_cell.length_c   1.000
_cell.angle_alpha   90.00
_cell.angle_beta   90.00
_cell.angle_gamma   90.00
#
_symmetry.space_group_name_H-M   'P 1'
#
loop_
_entity.id
_entity.type
_entity.pdbx_description
1 polymer ?
#
loop_
_entity_poly.entity_id
_entity_poly.type
_entity_poly.pdbx_seq_one_letter_code
_entity_poly.pdbx_strand_id
1 'polypeptide(L)'
;TVRPGLPYIMGGVLSVMDMSEMILSYGAPELSLMMAGITELAHYAGLPLWQTGGCTDSKTLDEQAAIEGSLSVFFSALTGGD
;
A
#
# COMPACT_ATOMS: atom_id res chain seq x y z
N THR A 1 -19.18 10.76 -19.38
CA THR A 1 -18.29 11.31 -20.43
C THR A 1 -16.99 11.76 -19.78
N VAL A 2 -15.85 11.46 -20.38
CA VAL A 2 -14.53 11.88 -19.88
C VAL A 2 -14.34 13.37 -20.20
N ARG A 3 -13.89 14.17 -19.22
CA ARG A 3 -13.67 15.62 -19.37
C ARG A 3 -12.43 16.07 -18.58
N PRO A 4 -11.68 17.10 -19.02
CA PRO A 4 -10.58 17.66 -18.26
C PRO A 4 -11.01 18.16 -16.88
N GLY A 5 -10.15 18.01 -15.87
CA GLY A 5 -10.40 18.44 -14.49
C GLY A 5 -11.30 17.53 -13.66
N LEU A 6 -11.57 16.30 -14.11
CA LEU A 6 -12.22 15.30 -13.26
C LEU A 6 -11.30 14.92 -12.09
N PRO A 7 -11.85 14.75 -10.86
CA PRO A 7 -11.06 14.26 -9.74
C PRO A 7 -10.54 12.86 -10.06
N TYR A 8 -9.26 12.65 -9.78
CA TYR A 8 -8.57 11.38 -9.98
C TYR A 8 -7.67 11.13 -8.78
N ILE A 9 -7.71 9.91 -8.28
CA ILE A 9 -6.79 9.41 -7.26
C ILE A 9 -6.00 8.29 -7.93
N MET A 10 -4.68 8.40 -7.90
CA MET A 10 -3.81 7.34 -8.35
C MET A 10 -4.02 6.14 -7.44
N GLY A 11 -4.32 4.98 -8.03
CA GLY A 11 -4.47 3.74 -7.31
C GLY A 11 -3.42 2.75 -7.77
N GLY A 12 -2.97 1.90 -6.85
CA GLY A 12 -2.07 0.80 -7.18
C GLY A 12 -1.46 0.21 -5.92
N VAL A 13 -1.40 -1.11 -5.87
CA VAL A 13 -0.66 -1.85 -4.82
C VAL A 13 0.47 -2.57 -5.53
N LEU A 14 1.68 -2.08 -5.32
CA LEU A 14 2.92 -2.72 -5.72
C LEU A 14 3.32 -3.66 -4.59
N SER A 15 3.33 -4.94 -4.89
CA SER A 15 3.69 -5.98 -3.93
C SER A 15 4.58 -7.00 -4.60
N VAL A 16 5.19 -7.83 -3.76
CA VAL A 16 5.93 -9.01 -4.17
C VAL A 16 5.09 -10.26 -3.95
N MET A 17 5.43 -11.30 -4.71
CA MET A 17 4.90 -12.65 -4.52
C MET A 17 5.80 -13.38 -3.53
N ASP A 18 5.21 -13.94 -2.47
CA ASP A 18 5.90 -14.98 -1.72
C ASP A 18 5.99 -16.23 -2.58
N MET A 19 7.22 -16.68 -2.86
CA MET A 19 7.46 -17.84 -3.72
C MET A 19 7.13 -19.17 -3.06
N SER A 20 7.12 -19.25 -1.72
CA SER A 20 6.77 -20.50 -1.03
C SER A 20 5.28 -20.79 -1.11
N GLU A 21 4.45 -19.81 -0.77
CA GLU A 21 2.99 -19.96 -0.73
C GLU A 21 2.31 -19.48 -2.02
N MET A 22 3.06 -18.85 -2.93
CA MET A 22 2.56 -18.27 -4.18
C MET A 22 1.43 -17.25 -3.96
N ILE A 23 1.52 -16.49 -2.87
CA ILE A 23 0.56 -15.43 -2.51
C ILE A 23 1.15 -14.04 -2.73
N LEU A 24 0.28 -13.04 -2.88
CA LEU A 24 0.69 -11.65 -2.64
C LEU A 24 0.91 -11.49 -1.15
N SER A 25 2.11 -11.08 -0.72
CA SER A 25 2.41 -10.89 0.70
C SER A 25 2.26 -9.43 1.11
N TYR A 26 1.27 -9.14 1.94
CA TYR A 26 1.07 -7.83 2.57
C TYR A 26 2.09 -7.54 3.67
N GLY A 27 2.58 -8.58 4.36
CA GLY A 27 3.61 -8.45 5.40
C GLY A 27 5.02 -8.19 4.84
N ALA A 28 5.21 -8.29 3.52
CA ALA A 28 6.51 -8.14 2.89
C ALA A 28 7.05 -6.69 3.02
N PRO A 29 8.32 -6.51 3.46
CA PRO A 29 8.91 -5.18 3.56
C PRO A 29 9.04 -4.47 2.20
N GLU A 30 9.14 -5.24 1.11
CA GLU A 30 9.19 -4.72 -0.26
C GLU A 30 7.93 -3.93 -0.63
N LEU A 31 6.75 -4.35 -0.15
CA LEU A 31 5.50 -3.62 -0.37
C LEU A 31 5.63 -2.21 0.21
N SER A 32 6.05 -2.08 1.47
CA SER A 32 6.17 -0.77 2.13
C SER A 32 7.16 0.16 1.43
N LEU A 33 8.30 -0.38 0.97
CA LEU A 33 9.31 0.39 0.23
C LEU A 33 8.82 0.85 -1.14
N MET A 34 8.16 -0.05 -1.90
CA MET A 34 7.62 0.30 -3.21
C MET A 34 6.47 1.31 -3.08
N MET A 35 5.62 1.17 -2.06
CA MET A 35 4.58 2.13 -1.71
C MET A 35 5.16 3.52 -1.39
N ALA A 36 6.24 3.59 -0.62
CA ALA A 36 6.93 4.86 -0.37
C ALA A 36 7.38 5.53 -1.68
N GLY A 37 8.05 4.77 -2.56
CA GLY A 37 8.56 5.30 -3.82
C GLY A 37 7.47 5.78 -4.79
N ILE A 38 6.36 5.04 -4.94
CA ILE A 38 5.26 5.49 -5.81
C ILE A 38 4.51 6.68 -5.22
N THR A 39 4.46 6.82 -3.89
CA THR A 39 3.86 8.00 -3.22
C THR A 39 4.65 9.25 -3.56
N GLU A 40 5.97 9.18 -3.46
CA GLU A 40 6.85 10.30 -3.85
C GLU A 40 6.69 10.67 -5.33
N LEU A 41 6.57 9.67 -6.22
CA LEU A 41 6.32 9.91 -7.65
C LEU A 41 4.93 10.50 -7.93
N ALA A 42 3.90 10.05 -7.23
CA ALA A 42 2.53 10.58 -7.39
C ALA A 42 2.46 12.03 -6.95
N HIS A 43 3.06 12.36 -5.79
CA HIS A 43 3.16 13.73 -5.29
C HIS A 43 4.00 14.60 -6.20
N TYR A 44 5.11 14.08 -6.77
CA TYR A 44 5.88 14.79 -7.79
C TYR A 44 5.05 15.12 -9.05
N ALA A 45 4.15 14.21 -9.46
CA ALA A 45 3.23 14.42 -10.56
C ALA A 45 2.01 15.30 -10.19
N GLY A 46 1.89 15.75 -8.93
CA GLY A 46 0.76 16.54 -8.44
C GLY A 46 -0.55 15.75 -8.32
N LEU A 47 -0.47 14.44 -8.15
CA LEU A 47 -1.62 13.54 -8.03
C LEU A 47 -1.70 12.95 -6.61
N PRO A 48 -2.90 12.86 -6.00
CA PRO A 48 -3.05 12.12 -4.77
C PRO A 48 -2.92 10.61 -5.04
N LEU A 49 -2.38 9.88 -4.07
CA LEU A 49 -2.21 8.43 -4.15
C LEU A 49 -2.94 7.71 -3.02
N TRP A 50 -3.82 6.78 -3.39
CA TRP A 50 -4.41 5.85 -2.44
C TRP A 50 -3.40 4.76 -2.05
N GLN A 51 -3.17 4.63 -0.75
CA GLN A 51 -2.38 3.55 -0.17
C GLN A 51 -3.23 2.56 0.64
N THR A 52 -2.74 1.33 0.72
CA THR A 52 -3.29 0.29 1.59
C THR A 52 -2.84 0.49 3.05
N GLY A 53 -3.79 0.45 3.98
CA GLY A 53 -3.53 0.46 5.42
C GLY A 53 -4.31 -0.64 6.14
N GLY A 54 -3.69 -1.28 7.12
CA GLY A 54 -4.34 -2.29 7.96
C GLY A 54 -4.42 -3.68 7.32
N CYS A 55 -3.63 -3.95 6.28
CA CYS A 55 -3.65 -5.23 5.60
C CYS A 55 -2.77 -6.27 6.33
N THR A 56 -3.18 -7.53 6.25
CA THR A 56 -2.45 -8.68 6.79
C THR A 56 -2.70 -9.92 5.94
N ASP A 57 -1.70 -10.80 5.89
CA ASP A 57 -1.80 -12.12 5.28
C ASP A 57 -2.42 -13.16 6.23
N SER A 58 -2.50 -12.88 7.53
CA SER A 58 -3.11 -13.78 8.51
C SER A 58 -4.57 -14.05 8.19
N LYS A 59 -4.98 -15.30 8.43
CA LYS A 59 -6.37 -15.76 8.21
C LYS A 59 -7.19 -15.73 9.50
N THR A 60 -6.57 -15.36 10.61
CA THR A 60 -7.15 -15.31 11.94
C THR A 60 -6.79 -14.01 12.65
N LEU A 61 -7.53 -13.65 13.70
CA LEU A 61 -7.19 -12.49 14.54
C LEU A 61 -6.13 -12.91 15.55
N ASP A 62 -4.86 -12.88 15.13
CA ASP A 62 -3.70 -13.30 15.91
C ASP A 62 -2.62 -12.20 15.96
N GLU A 63 -1.46 -12.52 16.54
CA GLU A 63 -0.33 -11.61 16.68
C GLU A 63 0.22 -11.17 15.32
N GLN A 64 0.18 -12.04 14.30
CA GLN A 64 0.59 -11.69 12.94
C GLN A 64 -0.35 -10.63 12.36
N ALA A 65 -1.68 -10.83 12.48
CA ALA A 65 -2.66 -9.84 12.06
C ALA A 65 -2.47 -8.48 12.73
N ALA A 66 -2.19 -8.49 14.04
CA ALA A 66 -1.95 -7.27 14.81
C ALA A 66 -0.70 -6.53 14.32
N ILE A 67 0.42 -7.24 14.13
CA ILE A 67 1.70 -6.63 13.75
C ILE A 67 1.65 -6.13 12.31
N GLU A 68 1.25 -6.97 11.35
CA GLU A 68 1.19 -6.60 9.94
C GLU A 68 0.21 -5.45 9.69
N GLY A 69 -0.99 -5.53 10.27
CA GLY A 69 -1.98 -4.47 10.16
C GLY A 69 -1.47 -3.14 10.74
N SER A 70 -0.83 -3.18 11.90
CA SER A 70 -0.27 -1.98 12.55
C SER A 70 0.86 -1.37 11.71
N LEU A 71 1.78 -2.18 11.21
CA LEU A 71 2.88 -1.72 10.36
C LEU A 71 2.40 -1.16 9.02
N SER A 72 1.39 -1.81 8.41
CA SER A 72 0.76 -1.34 7.18
C SER A 72 0.19 0.07 7.35
N VAL A 73 -0.56 0.34 8.41
CA VAL A 73 -1.06 1.69 8.71
C VAL A 73 0.09 2.66 9.01
N PHE A 74 1.07 2.22 9.81
CA PHE A 74 2.19 3.05 10.23
C PHE A 74 3.02 3.56 9.03
N PHE A 75 3.40 2.67 8.12
CA PHE A 75 4.17 3.07 6.93
C PHE A 75 3.35 3.90 5.96
N SER A 76 2.06 3.63 5.80
CA SER A 76 1.20 4.46 4.97
C SER A 76 1.14 5.90 5.50
N ALA A 77 0.98 6.07 6.81
CA ALA A 77 0.99 7.38 7.44
C ALA A 77 2.36 8.07 7.32
N LEU A 78 3.48 7.35 7.46
CA LEU A 78 4.83 7.92 7.33
C LEU A 78 5.18 8.38 5.92
N THR A 79 4.65 7.69 4.91
CA THR A 79 4.97 7.97 3.50
C THR A 79 4.04 9.02 2.89
N GLY A 80 3.01 9.46 3.61
CA GLY A 80 2.08 10.49 3.15
C GLY A 80 0.98 9.95 2.24
N GLY A 81 0.50 8.73 2.46
CA GLY A 81 -0.68 8.22 1.75
C GLY A 81 -1.91 9.11 1.96
N ASP A 82 -2.69 9.29 0.88
CA ASP A 82 -3.86 10.18 0.82
C ASP A 82 -5.22 9.44 0.93
#